data_AF-A0AAN0NG17-F1
#
_entry.id   AF-A0AAN0NG17-F1
#
_cell.length_a   1.000
_cell.length_b   1.000
_cell.length_c   1.000
_cell.angle_alpha   90.00
_cell.angle_beta   90.00
_cell.angle_gamma   90.00
#
_symmetry.space_group_name_H-M   'P 1'
#
loop_
_entity.id
_entity.type
_entity.pdbx_description
1 polymer ?
#
loop_
_entity_poly.entity_id
_entity_poly.type
_entity_poly.pdbx_seq_one_letter_code
_entity_poly.pdbx_strand_id
1 'polypeptide(L)'
;MIRLIFVVGEFATPFLQDGDILFVTEKIVAITQGRAYPIKDVKPRKLAYTLSNYVTKTPHGIGLGMPETMEMALRECGTPRIIFAAGVAAITKVFGRKGDFYRVAGYKARSIDGPTSHTIPPYNEYVVLGPERPNEVAKELKALFDKDIDVIVVDINDLGGNILGSSNSQLTWTKWLKY
;
A
#
# COMPACT_ATOMS: atom_id res chain seq x y z
N MET A 1 7.57 13.68 -2.70
CA MET A 1 6.48 14.67 -2.78
C MET A 1 6.58 15.59 -3.99
N ILE A 2 7.66 16.36 -4.14
CA ILE A 2 7.84 17.34 -5.24
C ILE A 2 7.58 16.73 -6.64
N ARG A 3 8.03 15.48 -6.87
CA ARG A 3 7.80 14.78 -8.14
C ARG A 3 6.33 14.42 -8.40
N LEU A 4 5.56 14.05 -7.37
CA LEU A 4 4.15 13.69 -7.53
C LEU A 4 3.31 14.92 -7.85
N ILE A 5 3.55 16.01 -7.12
CA ILE A 5 2.90 17.31 -7.33
C ILE A 5 3.11 17.80 -8.77
N PHE A 6 4.36 17.73 -9.24
CA PHE A 6 4.68 18.14 -10.61
C PHE A 6 3.92 17.31 -11.65
N VAL A 7 3.96 15.98 -11.55
CA VAL A 7 3.27 15.08 -12.50
C VAL A 7 1.75 15.31 -12.49
N VAL A 8 1.15 15.41 -11.30
CA VAL A 8 -0.30 15.68 -11.20
C VAL A 8 -0.63 17.07 -11.76
N GLY A 9 0.15 18.09 -11.42
CA GLY A 9 -0.04 19.45 -11.90
C GLY A 9 0.05 19.57 -13.42
N GLU A 10 1.02 18.91 -14.05
CA GLU A 10 1.23 18.95 -15.50
C GLU A 10 0.19 18.11 -16.27
N PHE A 11 -0.05 16.88 -15.82
CA PHE A 11 -0.80 15.91 -16.62
C PHE A 11 -2.28 15.77 -16.24
N ALA A 12 -2.68 16.11 -15.02
CA ALA A 12 -4.09 15.99 -14.59
C ALA A 12 -4.85 17.32 -14.75
N THR A 13 -4.25 18.44 -14.33
CA THR A 13 -4.91 19.77 -14.30
C THR A 13 -5.65 20.17 -15.58
N PRO A 14 -5.12 19.92 -16.81
CA PRO A 14 -5.82 20.30 -18.03
C PRO A 14 -7.17 19.61 -18.24
N PHE A 15 -7.39 18.46 -17.61
CA PHE A 15 -8.59 17.63 -17.81
C PHE A 15 -9.62 17.75 -16.68
N LEU A 16 -9.24 18.31 -15.52
CA LEU A 16 -10.09 18.40 -14.34
C LEU A 16 -11.14 19.52 -14.46
N GLN A 17 -12.34 19.28 -13.96
CA GLN A 17 -13.47 20.22 -13.88
C GLN A 17 -14.00 20.31 -12.45
N ASP A 18 -14.67 21.42 -12.12
CA ASP A 18 -15.28 21.58 -10.78
C ASP A 18 -16.23 20.44 -10.45
N GLY A 19 -16.10 19.87 -9.25
CA GLY A 19 -16.84 18.72 -8.76
C GLY A 19 -16.18 17.36 -9.07
N ASP A 20 -15.06 17.32 -9.80
CA ASP A 20 -14.36 16.06 -10.07
C ASP A 20 -13.68 15.49 -8.81
N ILE A 21 -13.50 14.17 -8.83
CA ILE A 21 -12.67 13.45 -7.87
C ILE A 21 -11.46 12.86 -8.60
N LEU A 22 -10.27 13.33 -8.24
CA LEU A 22 -9.01 12.79 -8.74
C LEU A 22 -8.60 11.57 -7.93
N PHE A 23 -8.54 10.42 -8.60
CA PHE A 23 -8.03 9.17 -8.04
C PHE A 23 -6.52 9.04 -8.28
N VAL A 24 -5.77 8.80 -7.22
CA VAL A 24 -4.31 8.61 -7.28
C VAL A 24 -4.00 7.24 -6.69
N THR A 25 -3.33 6.38 -7.44
CA THR A 25 -3.03 5.02 -6.95
C THR A 25 -2.00 5.07 -5.82
N GLU A 26 -2.15 4.21 -4.81
CA GLU A 26 -1.22 4.13 -3.69
C GLU A 26 0.23 3.88 -4.13
N LYS A 27 0.40 3.15 -5.25
CA LYS A 27 1.69 2.68 -5.74
C LYS A 27 2.52 3.84 -6.26
N ILE A 28 1.92 4.77 -7.01
CA ILE A 28 2.65 5.95 -7.50
C ILE A 28 3.00 6.91 -6.36
N VAL A 29 2.14 7.02 -5.34
CA VAL A 29 2.43 7.80 -4.13
C VAL A 29 3.62 7.20 -3.38
N ALA A 30 3.62 5.89 -3.14
CA ALA A 30 4.71 5.20 -2.47
C ALA A 30 6.05 5.33 -3.23
N ILE A 31 6.03 5.12 -4.55
CA ILE A 31 7.21 5.25 -5.41
C ILE A 31 7.78 6.67 -5.34
N THR A 32 6.94 7.70 -5.45
CA THR A 32 7.37 9.12 -5.39
C THR A 32 7.78 9.60 -3.99
N GLN A 33 7.51 8.79 -2.96
CA GLN A 33 8.03 8.93 -1.60
C GLN A 33 9.34 8.17 -1.38
N GLY A 34 9.88 7.49 -2.41
CA GLY A 34 11.11 6.70 -2.30
C GLY A 34 10.92 5.37 -1.57
N ARG A 35 9.69 4.81 -1.59
CA ARG A 35 9.32 3.62 -0.83
C ARG A 35 9.31 2.33 -1.67
N ALA A 36 10.00 2.35 -2.81
CA ALA A 36 10.23 1.20 -3.66
C ALA A 36 11.70 0.79 -3.56
N TYR A 37 11.95 -0.45 -3.17
CA TYR A 37 13.27 -0.99 -2.88
C TYR A 37 13.60 -2.12 -3.86
N PRO A 38 14.70 -2.06 -4.61
CA PRO A 38 15.13 -3.19 -5.43
C PRO A 38 15.38 -4.42 -4.55
N ILE A 39 14.85 -5.57 -4.94
CA ILE A 39 14.97 -6.81 -4.14
C ILE A 39 16.43 -7.16 -3.86
N LYS A 40 17.29 -6.98 -4.87
CA LYS A 40 18.75 -7.23 -4.76
C LYS A 40 19.43 -6.46 -3.62
N ASP A 41 18.85 -5.34 -3.20
CA ASP A 41 19.40 -4.48 -2.15
C ASP A 41 18.77 -4.78 -0.78
N VAL A 42 17.67 -5.55 -0.75
CA VAL A 42 17.05 -6.00 0.50
C VAL A 42 17.82 -7.19 1.03
N LYS A 43 18.39 -7.06 2.24
CA LYS A 43 19.09 -8.12 2.96
C LYS A 43 18.21 -8.65 4.09
N PRO A 44 17.53 -9.79 3.94
CA PRO A 44 16.65 -10.32 4.97
C PRO A 44 17.44 -10.85 6.16
N ARG A 45 16.95 -10.59 7.38
CA ARG A 45 17.50 -11.21 8.59
C ARG A 45 16.96 -12.64 8.75
N LYS A 46 17.62 -13.48 9.55
CA LYS A 46 17.19 -14.89 9.82
C LYS A 46 15.72 -15.01 10.18
N LEU A 47 15.21 -14.09 11.00
CA LEU A 47 13.80 -14.05 11.39
C LEU A 47 12.86 -13.89 10.20
N ALA A 48 13.23 -13.09 9.18
CA ALA A 48 12.42 -12.90 7.99
C ALA A 48 12.25 -14.20 7.20
N TYR A 49 13.34 -14.96 7.02
CA TYR A 49 13.29 -16.30 6.41
C TYR A 49 12.40 -17.26 7.19
N THR A 50 12.48 -17.25 8.53
CA THR A 50 11.63 -18.10 9.37
C THR A 50 10.16 -17.73 9.20
N LEU A 51 9.81 -16.45 9.33
CA LEU A 51 8.43 -15.99 9.32
C LEU A 51 7.77 -16.10 7.93
N SER A 52 8.52 -15.85 6.85
CA SER A 52 7.98 -15.91 5.48
C SER A 52 7.45 -17.30 5.12
N ASN A 53 8.05 -18.36 5.68
CA ASN A 53 7.61 -19.75 5.47
C ASN A 53 6.23 -20.06 6.06
N TYR A 54 5.75 -19.26 7.02
CA TYR A 54 4.45 -19.47 7.65
C TYR A 54 3.33 -18.65 7.01
N VAL A 55 3.65 -17.79 6.04
CA VAL A 55 2.66 -17.02 5.28
C VAL A 55 1.97 -17.94 4.27
N THR A 56 0.64 -17.97 4.31
CA THR A 56 -0.14 -18.71 3.32
C THR A 56 -0.03 -18.04 1.96
N LYS A 57 0.55 -18.75 1.00
CA LYS A 57 0.60 -18.31 -0.40
C LYS A 57 -0.80 -18.37 -1.00
N THR A 58 -1.23 -17.29 -1.64
CA THR A 58 -2.50 -17.24 -2.36
C THR A 58 -2.22 -17.07 -3.86
N PRO A 59 -3.18 -17.43 -4.74
CA PRO A 59 -3.04 -17.18 -6.18
C PRO A 59 -2.91 -15.70 -6.55
N HIS A 60 -3.22 -14.79 -5.63
CA HIS A 60 -3.35 -13.36 -5.89
C HIS A 60 -2.10 -12.54 -5.53
N GLY A 61 -1.05 -13.18 -5.03
CA GLY A 61 0.22 -12.51 -4.76
C GLY A 61 1.12 -13.25 -3.77
N ILE A 62 2.40 -12.90 -3.80
CA ILE A 62 3.41 -13.45 -2.89
C ILE A 62 3.22 -12.87 -1.47
N GLY A 63 2.74 -11.64 -1.35
CA GLY A 63 2.56 -10.93 -0.09
C GLY A 63 3.84 -10.95 0.75
N LEU A 64 3.70 -11.21 2.05
CA LEU A 64 4.85 -11.40 2.97
C LEU A 64 5.48 -12.81 2.90
N GLY A 65 5.16 -13.60 1.87
CA GLY A 65 5.66 -14.96 1.68
C GLY A 65 7.10 -15.05 1.15
N MET A 66 7.76 -13.92 0.91
CA MET A 66 9.16 -13.83 0.52
C MET A 66 9.99 -13.26 1.67
N PRO A 67 11.22 -13.74 1.92
CA PRO A 67 12.05 -13.19 2.99
C PRO A 67 12.27 -11.68 2.90
N GLU A 68 12.42 -11.13 1.69
CA GLU A 68 12.63 -9.70 1.45
C GLU A 68 11.38 -8.88 1.77
N THR A 69 10.18 -9.34 1.39
CA THR A 69 8.93 -8.65 1.75
C THR A 69 8.66 -8.74 3.25
N MET A 70 8.95 -9.88 3.89
CA MET A 70 8.88 -10.04 5.34
C MET A 70 9.90 -9.15 6.07
N GLU A 71 11.12 -9.03 5.56
CA GLU A 71 12.13 -8.12 6.10
C GLU A 71 11.64 -6.66 6.05
N MET A 72 11.02 -6.26 4.95
CA MET A 72 10.43 -4.94 4.83
C MET A 72 9.27 -4.74 5.82
N ALA A 73 8.44 -5.76 6.07
CA ALA A 73 7.40 -5.70 7.11
C ALA A 73 7.99 -5.55 8.51
N LEU A 74 9.09 -6.25 8.82
CA LEU A 74 9.80 -6.14 10.10
C LEU A 74 10.41 -4.76 10.32
N ARG A 75 10.91 -4.11 9.26
CA ARG A 75 11.44 -2.74 9.29
C ARG A 75 10.32 -1.72 9.43
N GLU A 76 9.26 -1.87 8.64
CA GLU A 76 8.17 -0.89 8.51
C GLU A 76 7.24 -0.89 9.73
N CYS A 77 6.87 -2.07 10.22
CA CYS A 77 5.88 -2.24 11.29
C CYS A 77 6.50 -2.49 12.67
N GLY A 78 7.81 -2.73 12.70
CA GLY A 78 8.54 -3.12 13.90
C GLY A 78 8.48 -4.62 14.18
N THR A 79 9.63 -5.16 14.59
CA THR A 79 9.79 -6.60 14.87
C THR A 79 8.84 -7.14 15.95
N PRO A 80 8.66 -6.47 17.11
CA PRO A 80 7.75 -6.97 18.14
C PRO A 80 6.31 -7.10 17.64
N ARG A 81 5.85 -6.15 16.84
CA ARG A 81 4.49 -6.14 16.29
C ARG A 81 4.27 -7.29 15.32
N ILE A 82 5.24 -7.55 14.43
CA ILE A 82 5.13 -8.64 13.46
C ILE A 82 5.19 -10.01 14.14
N ILE A 83 6.05 -10.19 15.16
CA ILE A 83 6.07 -11.43 15.95
C ILE A 83 4.74 -11.64 16.67
N PHE A 84 4.20 -10.59 17.30
CA PHE A 84 2.91 -10.67 17.97
C PHE A 84 1.78 -11.01 16.99
N ALA A 85 1.75 -10.36 15.82
CA ALA A 85 0.79 -10.67 14.76
C ALA A 85 0.90 -12.11 14.26
N ALA A 86 2.11 -12.63 14.11
CA ALA A 86 2.35 -14.03 13.74
C ALA A 86 1.84 -15.00 14.82
N GLY A 87 2.10 -14.70 16.10
CA GLY A 87 1.58 -15.50 17.22
C GLY A 87 0.05 -15.52 17.28
N VAL A 88 -0.60 -14.36 17.15
CA VAL A 88 -2.06 -14.27 17.09
C VAL A 88 -2.60 -15.09 15.92
N ALA A 89 -2.02 -14.95 14.73
CA ALA A 89 -2.44 -15.70 13.55
C ALA A 89 -2.26 -17.22 13.71
N ALA A 90 -1.19 -17.67 14.37
CA ALA A 90 -0.95 -19.08 14.65
C ALA A 90 -2.05 -19.66 15.57
N ILE A 91 -2.42 -18.94 16.63
CA ILE A 91 -3.48 -19.33 17.56
C ILE A 91 -4.84 -19.33 16.84
N THR A 92 -5.18 -18.25 16.13
CA THR A 92 -6.53 -18.11 15.54
C THR A 92 -6.74 -19.03 14.34
N LYS A 93 -5.66 -19.46 13.66
CA LYS A 93 -5.70 -20.49 12.62
C LYS A 93 -6.22 -21.84 13.15
N VAL A 94 -5.94 -22.19 14.42
CA VAL A 94 -6.48 -23.41 15.05
C VAL A 94 -8.01 -23.36 15.12
N PHE A 95 -8.58 -22.15 15.24
CA PHE A 95 -10.03 -21.92 15.26
C PHE A 95 -10.61 -21.63 13.87
N GLY A 96 -9.87 -21.88 12.78
CA GLY A 96 -10.33 -21.67 11.40
C GLY A 96 -10.43 -20.21 10.95
N ARG A 97 -10.01 -19.24 11.78
CA ARG A 97 -10.02 -17.81 11.42
C ARG A 97 -8.84 -17.47 10.54
N LYS A 98 -9.08 -16.63 9.51
CA LYS A 98 -8.06 -16.18 8.56
C LYS A 98 -7.91 -14.66 8.61
N GLY A 99 -6.70 -14.18 8.29
CA GLY A 99 -6.40 -12.75 8.15
C GLY A 99 -6.08 -11.99 9.44
N ASP A 100 -6.10 -12.65 10.61
CA ASP A 100 -5.81 -11.98 11.89
C ASP A 100 -4.37 -11.42 11.96
N PHE A 101 -3.42 -12.03 11.23
CA PHE A 101 -2.08 -11.46 11.04
C PHE A 101 -2.15 -10.00 10.58
N TYR A 102 -2.84 -9.72 9.47
CA TYR A 102 -2.92 -8.37 8.90
C TYR A 102 -3.83 -7.44 9.72
N ARG A 103 -4.76 -7.98 10.53
CA ARG A 103 -5.55 -7.17 11.47
C ARG A 103 -4.65 -6.58 12.58
N VAL A 104 -3.70 -7.37 13.07
CA VAL A 104 -2.76 -6.96 14.13
C VAL A 104 -1.56 -6.17 13.55
N ALA A 105 -0.95 -6.68 12.48
CA ALA A 105 0.18 -6.04 11.81
C ALA A 105 -0.19 -4.67 11.20
N GLY A 106 -1.45 -4.48 10.84
CA GLY A 106 -2.00 -3.21 10.36
C GLY A 106 -1.81 -2.98 8.87
N TYR A 107 -2.30 -1.83 8.40
CA TYR A 107 -2.37 -1.52 6.96
C TYR A 107 -0.98 -1.50 6.31
N LYS A 108 0.04 -0.96 6.99
CA LYS A 108 1.40 -0.87 6.46
C LYS A 108 1.96 -2.23 6.03
N ALA A 109 1.72 -3.29 6.81
CA ALA A 109 2.11 -4.64 6.45
C ALA A 109 1.27 -5.23 5.31
N ARG A 110 -0.02 -4.87 5.24
CA ARG A 110 -0.94 -5.33 4.19
C ARG A 110 -0.62 -4.70 2.82
N SER A 111 -0.19 -3.44 2.82
CA SER A 111 0.15 -2.69 1.60
C SER A 111 1.57 -2.96 1.08
N ILE A 112 2.31 -3.90 1.69
CA ILE A 112 3.61 -4.31 1.15
C ILE A 112 3.36 -5.22 -0.03
N ASP A 113 3.89 -4.80 -1.18
CA ASP A 113 3.81 -5.53 -2.42
C ASP A 113 5.19 -6.06 -2.82
N GLY A 114 5.20 -7.28 -3.36
CA GLY A 114 6.40 -7.95 -3.84
C GLY A 114 6.56 -7.83 -5.35
N PRO A 115 7.62 -8.42 -5.91
CA PRO A 115 7.80 -8.47 -7.36
C PRO A 115 6.67 -9.29 -8.00
N THR A 116 6.10 -8.78 -9.09
CA THR A 116 5.21 -9.57 -9.94
C THR A 116 5.57 -9.38 -11.41
N SER A 117 5.44 -10.43 -12.22
CA SER A 117 5.73 -10.39 -13.66
C SER A 117 4.82 -9.44 -14.44
N HIS A 118 3.66 -9.09 -13.88
CA HIS A 118 2.68 -8.21 -14.51
C HIS A 118 2.83 -6.75 -14.06
N THR A 119 3.73 -6.45 -13.13
CA THR A 119 4.08 -5.07 -12.75
C THR A 119 4.94 -4.43 -13.84
N ILE A 120 4.73 -3.12 -14.09
CA ILE A 120 5.51 -2.36 -15.06
C ILE A 120 7.00 -2.31 -14.65
N PRO A 121 7.95 -2.64 -15.54
CA PRO A 121 9.39 -2.50 -15.25
C PRO A 121 9.83 -1.06 -14.93
N PRO A 122 10.81 -0.86 -14.03
CA PRO A 122 11.59 -1.89 -13.34
C PRO A 122 10.92 -2.42 -12.05
N TYR A 123 9.72 -1.95 -11.70
CA TYR A 123 9.08 -2.25 -10.42
C TYR A 123 8.63 -3.71 -10.26
N ASN A 124 8.65 -4.49 -11.34
CA ASN A 124 8.52 -5.96 -11.31
C ASN A 124 9.65 -6.65 -10.53
N GLU A 125 10.74 -5.97 -10.19
CA GLU A 125 11.87 -6.48 -9.39
C GLU A 125 12.00 -5.78 -8.03
N TYR A 126 10.96 -5.11 -7.57
CA TYR A 126 10.98 -4.26 -6.38
C TYR A 126 10.03 -4.78 -5.29
N VAL A 127 10.37 -4.47 -4.05
CA VAL A 127 9.41 -4.45 -2.93
C VAL A 127 8.92 -3.02 -2.78
N VAL A 128 7.61 -2.81 -2.83
CA VAL A 128 6.99 -1.48 -2.67
C VAL A 128 6.20 -1.45 -1.37
N LEU A 129 6.51 -0.51 -0.49
CA LEU A 129 5.74 -0.30 0.74
C LEU A 129 4.48 0.52 0.43
N GLY A 130 3.46 0.42 1.29
CA GLY A 130 2.33 1.35 1.24
C GLY A 130 2.75 2.81 1.45
N PRO A 131 1.95 3.78 0.96
CA PRO A 131 2.25 5.19 1.06
C PRO A 131 2.24 5.68 2.51
N GLU A 132 3.07 6.68 2.80
CA GLU A 132 3.06 7.42 4.05
C GLU A 132 2.10 8.59 3.99
N ARG A 133 1.38 8.82 5.10
CA ARG A 133 0.50 9.97 5.31
C ARG A 133 -0.43 10.24 4.10
N PRO A 134 -1.15 9.23 3.57
CA PRO A 134 -1.94 9.36 2.34
C PRO A 134 -3.01 10.46 2.42
N ASN A 135 -3.55 10.76 3.61
CA ASN A 135 -4.46 11.90 3.81
C ASN A 135 -3.76 13.25 3.59
N GLU A 136 -2.52 13.39 4.06
CA GLU A 136 -1.74 14.62 3.86
C GLU A 136 -1.37 14.77 2.39
N VAL A 137 -0.93 13.69 1.74
CA VAL A 137 -0.69 13.66 0.29
C VAL A 137 -1.92 14.13 -0.49
N ALA A 138 -3.10 13.60 -0.18
CA ALA A 138 -4.33 14.00 -0.86
C ALA A 138 -4.65 15.49 -0.67
N LYS A 139 -4.44 16.02 0.54
CA LYS A 139 -4.63 17.46 0.83
C LYS A 139 -3.62 18.34 0.10
N GLU A 140 -2.36 17.93 0.06
CA GLU A 140 -1.30 18.63 -0.67
C GLU A 140 -1.58 18.67 -2.17
N LEU A 141 -2.10 17.57 -2.74
CA LEU A 141 -2.51 17.54 -4.15
C LEU A 141 -3.74 18.40 -4.43
N LYS A 142 -4.76 18.40 -3.55
CA LYS A 142 -5.93 19.28 -3.71
C LYS A 142 -5.52 20.75 -3.76
N ALA A 143 -4.52 21.14 -2.97
CA ALA A 143 -4.01 22.52 -2.92
C ALA A 143 -3.32 22.99 -4.22
N LEU A 144 -3.13 22.11 -5.22
CA LEU A 144 -2.61 22.48 -6.54
C LEU A 144 -3.65 23.07 -7.47
N PHE A 145 -4.93 22.87 -7.16
CA PHE A 145 -6.02 23.22 -8.05
C PHE A 145 -6.80 24.41 -7.51
N ASP A 146 -7.06 25.39 -8.38
CA ASP A 146 -8.00 26.48 -8.10
C ASP A 146 -9.47 26.09 -8.35
N LYS A 147 -9.70 24.82 -8.69
CA LYS A 147 -11.01 24.19 -8.97
C LYS A 147 -11.49 23.40 -7.76
N ASP A 148 -12.80 23.18 -7.64
CA ASP A 148 -13.38 22.32 -6.59
C ASP A 148 -13.14 20.84 -6.91
N ILE A 149 -11.90 20.39 -6.72
CA ILE A 149 -11.49 18.99 -6.94
C ILE A 149 -11.25 18.32 -5.59
N ASP A 150 -11.81 17.15 -5.38
CA ASP A 150 -11.38 16.28 -4.28
C ASP A 150 -10.35 15.26 -4.76
N VAL A 151 -9.41 14.89 -3.90
CA VAL A 151 -8.35 13.94 -4.21
C VAL A 151 -8.45 12.76 -3.26
N ILE A 152 -8.38 11.55 -3.80
CA ILE A 152 -8.31 10.32 -3.01
C ILE A 152 -7.13 9.44 -3.43
N VAL A 153 -6.41 8.96 -2.43
CA VAL A 153 -5.36 7.96 -2.60
C VAL A 153 -5.97 6.58 -2.39
N VAL A 154 -5.93 5.76 -3.43
CA VAL A 154 -6.63 4.47 -3.47
C VAL A 154 -5.70 3.30 -3.73
N ASP A 155 -5.98 2.19 -3.06
CA ASP A 155 -5.43 0.87 -3.34
C ASP A 155 -6.55 0.01 -3.94
N ILE A 156 -6.48 -0.24 -5.25
CA ILE A 156 -7.51 -0.97 -6.00
C ILE A 156 -6.87 -2.20 -6.63
N ASN A 157 -7.54 -3.34 -6.53
CA ASN A 157 -7.20 -4.59 -7.20
C ASN A 157 -8.48 -5.33 -7.65
N ASP A 158 -8.32 -6.47 -8.32
CA ASP A 158 -9.43 -7.24 -8.89
C ASP A 158 -10.46 -7.76 -7.86
N LEU A 159 -10.12 -7.76 -6.57
CA LEU A 159 -10.98 -8.24 -5.49
C LEU A 159 -11.68 -7.10 -4.74
N GLY A 160 -11.38 -5.84 -5.08
CA GLY A 160 -11.93 -4.64 -4.46
C GLY A 160 -10.87 -3.58 -4.20
N GLY A 161 -11.12 -2.67 -3.26
CA GLY A 161 -10.12 -1.67 -2.91
C GLY A 161 -10.33 -0.98 -1.57
N ASN A 162 -9.40 -0.08 -1.26
CA ASN A 162 -9.38 0.76 -0.07
C ASN A 162 -8.97 2.21 -0.39
N ILE A 163 -9.50 3.18 0.35
CA ILE A 163 -9.18 4.60 0.26
C ILE A 163 -8.23 4.73 1.44
N LEU A 164 -6.97 4.90 1.11
CA LEU A 164 -5.91 5.03 2.10
C LEU A 164 -5.86 6.46 2.63
N GLY A 165 -6.22 7.44 1.81
CA GLY A 165 -6.39 8.81 2.25
C GLY A 165 -7.25 9.66 1.34
N SER A 166 -7.77 10.75 1.89
CA SER A 166 -8.68 11.67 1.20
C SER A 166 -8.41 13.12 1.60
N SER A 167 -8.56 14.04 0.65
CA SER A 167 -8.61 15.48 0.92
C SER A 167 -9.88 15.89 1.69
N ASN A 168 -10.96 15.13 1.50
CA ASN A 168 -12.27 15.34 2.11
C ASN A 168 -12.69 14.11 2.91
N SER A 169 -12.82 14.27 4.24
CA SER A 169 -13.16 13.17 5.15
C SER A 169 -14.55 12.57 4.92
N GLN A 170 -15.41 13.23 4.16
CA GLN A 170 -16.72 12.69 3.78
C GLN A 170 -16.66 11.69 2.62
N LEU A 171 -15.53 11.61 1.91
CA LEU A 171 -15.31 10.63 0.86
C LEU A 171 -14.87 9.30 1.49
N THR A 172 -15.83 8.39 1.58
CA THR A 172 -15.62 7.04 2.10
C THR A 172 -15.98 5.99 1.05
N TRP A 173 -15.42 4.79 1.21
CA TRP A 173 -15.69 3.64 0.33
C TRP A 173 -17.17 3.38 0.12
N THR A 174 -17.92 3.43 1.22
CA THR A 174 -19.35 3.13 1.24
C THR A 174 -20.21 4.10 0.43
N LYS A 175 -19.70 5.32 0.18
CA LYS A 175 -20.43 6.38 -0.49
C LYS A 175 -20.16 6.44 -2.00
N TRP A 176 -18.99 5.98 -2.46
CA TRP A 176 -18.55 6.25 -3.85
C TRP A 176 -18.11 5.03 -4.68
N LEU A 177 -17.80 3.89 -4.05
CA LEU A 177 -17.24 2.73 -4.77
C LEU A 177 -18.11 1.47 -4.61
N LYS A 178 -19.44 1.66 -4.56
CA LYS A 178 -20.42 0.57 -4.66
C LYS A 178 -20.68 0.25 -6.14
N TYR A 179 -19.74 -0.45 -6.76
CA TYR A 179 -20.00 -1.17 -8.02
C TYR A 179 -19.46 -2.59 -7.87
#